data_AF-A0A1E7N3E5-F1
#
_entry.id   AF-A0A1E7N3E5-F1
#
_cell.length_a   1.000
_cell.length_b   1.000
_cell.length_c   1.000
_cell.angle_alpha   90.00
_cell.angle_beta   90.00
_cell.angle_gamma   90.00
#
_symmetry.space_group_name_H-M   'P 1'
#
loop_
_entity.id
_entity.type
_entity.pdbx_description
1 polymer ?
#
loop_
_entity_poly.entity_id
_entity_poly.type
_entity_poly.pdbx_seq_one_letter_code
_entity_poly.pdbx_strand_id
1 'polypeptide(L)'
;MDQRKRAEFVNGYTRALISAWSSEEYAARLRTDARAALAEAGLELPADAEIVIVQTAAEGEQEGNLEVQVELYEIGLATGRYEFHIPETPQIDTAELSEGDLSDIAAGGNSCCCPCCCCT
;
A
#
# COMPACT_ATOMS: atom_id res chain seq x y z
N MET A 1 -9.20 -10.15 2.26
CA MET A 1 -8.21 -10.15 1.17
C MET A 1 -7.18 -11.24 1.44
N ASP A 2 -6.58 -11.84 0.41
CA ASP A 2 -5.51 -12.85 0.61
C ASP A 2 -4.15 -12.21 0.94
N GLN A 3 -3.27 -12.95 1.62
CA GLN A 3 -2.00 -12.45 2.17
C GLN A 3 -1.08 -11.82 1.11
N ARG A 4 -1.01 -12.42 -0.08
CA ARG A 4 -0.22 -11.89 -1.20
C ARG A 4 -0.70 -10.51 -1.62
N LYS A 5 -2.01 -10.36 -1.84
CA LYS A 5 -2.59 -9.06 -2.19
C LYS A 5 -2.34 -8.04 -1.07
N ARG A 6 -2.44 -8.45 0.20
CA ARG A 6 -2.17 -7.57 1.36
C ARG A 6 -0.74 -7.04 1.29
N ALA A 7 0.23 -7.92 1.05
CA ALA A 7 1.62 -7.53 0.88
C ALA A 7 1.84 -6.57 -0.32
N GLU A 8 1.20 -6.84 -1.46
CA GLU A 8 1.25 -5.95 -2.64
C GLU A 8 0.72 -4.56 -2.31
N PHE A 9 -0.44 -4.50 -1.63
CA PHE A 9 -1.03 -3.24 -1.17
C PHE A 9 -0.13 -2.50 -0.19
N VAL A 10 0.36 -3.18 0.85
CA VAL A 10 1.24 -2.58 1.87
C VAL A 10 2.49 -1.98 1.20
N ASN A 11 3.13 -2.70 0.27
CA ASN A 11 4.31 -2.19 -0.43
C ASN A 11 4.00 -0.93 -1.24
N GLY A 12 2.90 -0.95 -2.01
CA GLY A 12 2.48 0.19 -2.81
C GLY A 12 2.10 1.39 -1.95
N TYR A 13 1.41 1.15 -0.85
CA TYR A 13 1.02 2.18 0.10
C TYR A 13 2.23 2.82 0.78
N THR A 14 3.17 2.03 1.29
CA THR A 14 4.42 2.56 1.87
C THR A 14 5.22 3.36 0.84
N ARG A 15 5.26 2.92 -0.42
CA ARG A 15 5.92 3.68 -1.49
C ARG A 15 5.23 5.01 -1.75
N ALA A 16 3.90 5.04 -1.79
CA ALA A 16 3.12 6.27 -1.96
C ALA A 16 3.41 7.27 -0.83
N LEU A 17 3.49 6.81 0.42
CA LEU A 17 3.85 7.64 1.57
C LEU A 17 5.26 8.23 1.44
N ILE A 18 6.26 7.39 1.14
CA ILE A 18 7.64 7.85 0.95
C ILE A 18 7.73 8.87 -0.19
N SER A 19 7.05 8.62 -1.31
CA SER A 19 6.98 9.54 -2.44
C SER A 19 6.31 10.86 -2.08
N ALA A 20 5.21 10.84 -1.33
CA ALA A 20 4.52 12.04 -0.87
C ALA A 20 5.41 12.92 0.02
N TRP A 21 6.17 12.32 0.94
CA TRP A 21 7.07 13.08 1.82
C TRP A 21 8.35 13.54 1.13
N SER A 22 8.80 12.82 0.09
CA SER A 22 10.06 13.11 -0.61
C SER A 22 9.89 14.04 -1.82
N SER A 23 8.66 14.25 -2.29
CA SER A 23 8.37 15.03 -3.50
C SER A 23 7.09 15.84 -3.35
N GLU A 24 7.26 17.17 -3.32
CA GLU A 24 6.13 18.11 -3.34
C GLU A 24 5.28 17.97 -4.61
N GLU A 25 5.89 17.65 -5.75
CA GLU A 25 5.17 17.35 -7.00
C GLU A 25 4.27 16.12 -6.86
N TYR A 26 4.77 15.05 -6.22
CA TYR A 26 3.97 13.86 -5.96
C TYR A 26 2.81 14.17 -4.99
N ALA A 27 3.08 14.88 -3.89
CA ALA A 27 2.07 15.31 -2.94
C ALA A 27 1.01 16.23 -3.58
N ALA A 28 1.41 17.11 -4.50
CA ALA A 28 0.48 17.94 -5.27
C ALA A 28 -0.41 17.09 -6.19
N ARG A 29 0.17 16.07 -6.86
CA ARG A 29 -0.61 15.18 -7.73
C ARG A 29 -1.56 14.28 -6.97
N LEU A 30 -1.27 13.87 -5.74
CA LEU A 30 -2.25 13.17 -4.91
C LEU A 30 -3.55 13.97 -4.73
N ARG A 31 -3.50 15.30 -4.79
CA ARG A 31 -4.69 16.17 -4.68
C ARG A 31 -5.41 16.40 -6.01
N THR A 32 -4.70 16.35 -7.13
CA THR A 32 -5.26 16.72 -8.45
C THR A 32 -5.52 15.52 -9.36
N ASP A 33 -4.72 14.46 -9.24
CA ASP A 33 -4.80 13.22 -9.99
C ASP A 33 -4.32 12.03 -9.12
N ALA A 34 -5.09 11.77 -8.06
CA ALA A 34 -4.79 10.72 -7.08
C ALA A 34 -4.60 9.35 -7.73
N ARG A 35 -5.41 9.04 -8.75
CA ARG A 35 -5.36 7.75 -9.45
C ARG A 35 -4.01 7.54 -10.12
N ALA A 36 -3.52 8.52 -10.87
CA ALA A 36 -2.24 8.41 -11.55
C ALA A 36 -1.09 8.30 -10.52
N ALA A 37 -1.13 9.13 -9.47
CA ALA A 37 -0.13 9.11 -8.41
C ALA A 37 -0.06 7.76 -7.69
N LEU A 38 -1.22 7.19 -7.33
CA LEU A 38 -1.31 5.88 -6.68
C LEU A 38 -0.83 4.74 -7.61
N ALA A 39 -1.19 4.79 -8.91
CA ALA A 39 -0.76 3.80 -9.88
C ALA A 39 0.77 3.75 -10.04
N GLU A 40 1.47 4.90 -9.98
CA GLU A 40 2.94 4.94 -9.99
C GLU A 40 3.57 4.26 -8.77
N ALA A 41 2.86 4.24 -7.65
CA ALA A 41 3.28 3.52 -6.46
C ALA A 41 2.98 2.01 -6.54
N GLY A 42 2.27 1.55 -7.58
CA GLY A 42 1.83 0.15 -7.73
C GLY A 42 0.42 -0.11 -7.19
N LEU A 43 -0.33 0.94 -6.82
CA LEU A 43 -1.71 0.84 -6.36
C LEU A 43 -2.66 1.10 -7.52
N GLU A 44 -2.95 0.05 -8.29
CA GLU A 44 -3.89 0.10 -9.41
C GLU A 44 -5.34 -0.07 -8.93
N LEU A 45 -6.19 0.94 -9.18
CA LEU A 45 -7.59 0.96 -8.77
C LEU A 45 -8.54 0.82 -9.98
N PRO A 46 -9.74 0.21 -9.82
CA PRO A 46 -10.74 0.12 -10.88
C PRO A 46 -11.11 1.49 -11.47
N ALA A 47 -11.39 1.60 -12.77
CA ALA A 47 -11.60 2.88 -13.46
C ALA A 47 -12.76 3.73 -12.88
N ASP A 48 -13.78 3.06 -12.35
CA ASP A 48 -14.96 3.63 -11.70
C ASP A 48 -14.79 3.91 -10.20
N ALA A 49 -13.62 3.59 -9.64
CA ALA A 49 -13.35 3.81 -8.22
C ALA A 49 -13.40 5.30 -7.82
N GLU A 50 -14.11 5.57 -6.74
CA GLU A 50 -14.08 6.86 -6.04
C GLU A 50 -12.86 6.88 -5.11
N ILE A 51 -11.98 7.86 -5.25
CA ILE A 51 -10.72 7.97 -4.49
C ILE A 51 -10.79 9.19 -3.58
N VAL A 52 -10.56 8.98 -2.29
CA VAL A 52 -10.53 10.01 -1.25
C VAL A 52 -9.16 10.00 -0.59
N ILE A 53 -8.44 11.11 -0.68
CA ILE A 53 -7.16 11.29 0.01
C ILE A 53 -7.42 12.13 1.27
N VAL A 54 -7.11 11.54 2.42
CA VAL A 54 -7.19 12.17 3.74
C VAL A 54 -5.76 12.51 4.16
N GLN A 55 -5.45 13.80 4.30
CA GLN A 55 -4.10 14.28 4.64
C GLN A 55 -3.98 14.79 6.08
N THR A 56 -5.09 14.80 6.82
CA THR A 56 -5.20 15.27 8.20
C THR A 56 -5.68 14.14 9.10
N ALA A 57 -4.98 13.82 10.19
CA ALA A 57 -5.61 13.13 11.32
C ALA A 57 -6.91 13.84 11.72
N ALA A 58 -7.91 13.05 12.10
CA ALA A 58 -8.74 13.53 13.21
C ALA A 58 -7.89 13.49 14.49
N GLU A 59 -7.95 14.56 15.28
CA GLU A 59 -7.21 14.66 16.55
C GLU A 59 -7.46 13.43 17.43
N GLY A 60 -6.41 12.65 17.70
CA GLY A 60 -6.47 11.46 18.58
C GLY A 60 -6.44 10.10 17.87
N GLU A 61 -6.43 10.07 16.53
CA GLU A 61 -6.30 8.85 15.73
C GLU A 61 -4.85 8.68 15.27
N GLN A 62 -4.28 7.47 15.40
CA GLN A 62 -2.90 7.19 14.97
C GLN A 62 -2.79 7.34 13.45
N GLU A 63 -2.36 8.52 12.98
CA GLU A 63 -2.09 8.79 11.57
C GLU A 63 -1.08 7.79 11.04
N GLY A 64 -1.43 7.10 9.95
CA GLY A 64 -0.51 6.14 9.33
C GLY A 64 -0.47 4.76 9.97
N ASN A 65 -1.46 4.38 10.81
CA ASN A 65 -1.61 2.99 11.21
C ASN A 65 -1.90 2.11 9.98
N LEU A 66 -0.94 1.26 9.63
CA LEU A 66 -1.00 0.41 8.44
C LEU A 66 -2.19 -0.55 8.46
N GLU A 67 -2.57 -1.07 9.63
CA GLU A 67 -3.70 -2.00 9.75
C GLU A 67 -5.03 -1.31 9.47
N VAL A 68 -5.22 -0.09 9.97
CA VAL A 68 -6.39 0.75 9.66
C VAL A 68 -6.47 1.01 8.15
N GLN A 69 -5.34 1.35 7.53
CA GLN A 69 -5.31 1.58 6.10
C GLN A 69 -5.63 0.31 5.28
N VAL A 70 -5.20 -0.87 5.73
CA VAL A 70 -5.56 -2.15 5.10
C VAL A 70 -7.08 -2.37 5.17
N GLU A 71 -7.70 -2.13 6.33
CA GLU A 71 -9.15 -2.26 6.49
C GLU A 71 -9.92 -1.31 5.56
N LEU A 72 -9.51 -0.03 5.48
CA LEU A 72 -10.09 0.94 4.56
C LEU A 72 -9.98 0.51 3.09
N TYR A 73 -8.85 -0.10 2.72
CA TYR A 73 -8.67 -0.63 1.37
C TYR A 73 -9.61 -1.81 1.08
N GLU A 74 -9.81 -2.71 2.04
CA GLU A 74 -10.78 -3.81 1.89
C GLU A 74 -12.22 -3.31 1.77
N ILE A 75 -12.58 -2.26 2.51
CA ILE A 75 -13.87 -1.57 2.34
C ILE A 75 -13.97 -0.98 0.93
N GLY A 76 -12.90 -0.38 0.41
CA GLY A 76 -12.87 0.13 -0.96
C GLY A 76 -13.03 -0.96 -2.02
N LEU A 77 -12.42 -2.13 -1.82
CA LEU A 77 -12.64 -3.29 -2.68
C LEU A 77 -14.10 -3.75 -2.70
N ALA A 78 -14.82 -3.64 -1.57
CA ALA A 78 -16.21 -4.05 -1.46
C ALA A 78 -17.21 -2.99 -1.97
N THR A 79 -16.86 -1.70 -1.86
CA THR A 79 -17.79 -0.58 -2.08
C THR A 79 -17.50 0.24 -3.33
N GLY A 80 -16.28 0.15 -3.87
CA GLY A 80 -15.78 1.02 -4.94
C GLY A 80 -15.26 2.38 -4.46
N ARG A 81 -15.35 2.68 -3.15
CA ARG A 81 -14.86 3.94 -2.55
C ARG A 81 -13.61 3.68 -1.72
N TYR A 82 -12.47 4.18 -2.19
CA TYR A 82 -11.17 3.98 -1.58
C TYR A 82 -10.74 5.22 -0.83
N GLU A 83 -10.48 5.06 0.46
CA GLU A 83 -9.94 6.11 1.31
C GLU A 83 -8.48 5.81 1.66
N PHE A 84 -7.61 6.79 1.43
CA PHE A 84 -6.18 6.70 1.71
C PHE A 84 -5.74 7.81 2.65
N HIS A 85 -5.14 7.43 3.77
CA HIS A 85 -4.68 8.33 4.82
C HIS A 85 -3.20 8.65 4.61
N ILE A 86 -2.91 9.66 3.79
CA ILE A 86 -1.54 10.04 3.42
C ILE A 86 -1.22 11.37 4.12
N PRO A 87 -0.66 11.36 5.34
CA PRO A 87 -0.37 12.60 6.07
C PRO A 87 0.69 13.41 5.34
N GLU A 88 0.62 14.74 5.40
CA GLU A 88 1.60 15.64 4.76
C GLU A 88 3.00 15.52 5.38
N THR A 89 3.10 14.96 6.59
CA THR A 89 4.36 14.76 7.29
C THR A 89 4.52 13.30 7.73
N PRO A 90 5.76 12.78 7.78
CA PRO A 90 6.02 11.41 8.21
C PRO A 90 5.62 11.23 9.68
N GLN A 91 4.62 10.37 9.91
CA GLN A 91 4.20 9.93 11.24
C GLN A 91 4.51 8.45 11.51
N ILE A 92 5.12 7.74 10.55
CA ILE A 92 5.36 6.30 10.67
C ILE A 92 6.51 6.01 11.64
N ASP A 93 6.18 5.33 12.73
CA ASP A 93 7.11 4.49 13.48
C ASP A 93 7.47 3.27 12.62
N THR A 94 8.70 3.23 12.09
CA THR A 94 9.22 2.13 11.25
C THR A 94 9.20 0.76 11.93
N ALA A 95 8.87 0.70 13.22
CA ALA A 95 8.73 -0.51 14.01
C ALA A 95 7.47 -1.34 13.66
N GLU A 96 6.43 -0.73 13.07
CA GLU A 96 5.21 -1.46 12.66
C GLU A 96 5.38 -2.20 11.32
N LEU A 97 6.42 -1.88 10.56
CA LEU A 97 6.86 -2.66 9.40
C LEU A 97 7.73 -3.83 9.88
N SER A 98 7.14 -4.76 10.64
CA SER A 98 7.88 -5.93 11.14
C SER A 98 8.47 -6.73 9.97
N GLU A 99 9.75 -7.11 10.10
CA GLU A 99 10.54 -7.88 9.13
C GLU A 99 9.86 -9.19 8.67
N GLY A 100 8.84 -9.67 9.41
CA GLY A 100 8.01 -10.82 9.05
C GLY A 100 7.18 -10.63 7.79
N ASP A 101 6.50 -9.48 7.60
CA ASP A 101 5.68 -9.24 6.40
C ASP A 101 6.54 -9.03 5.13
N LEU A 102 7.80 -8.60 5.29
CA LEU A 102 8.77 -8.44 4.19
C LEU A 102 9.49 -9.75 3.83
N SER A 103 9.77 -10.63 4.81
CA SER A 103 10.42 -11.93 4.58
C SER A 103 9.58 -12.90 3.76
N ASP A 104 8.25 -12.87 3.87
CA ASP A 104 7.36 -13.74 3.10
C ASP A 104 7.28 -13.37 1.60
N ILE A 105 7.64 -12.14 1.21
CA ILE A 105 7.66 -11.69 -0.19
C ILE A 105 8.93 -12.16 -0.92
N ALA A 106 10.03 -12.40 -0.19
CA ALA A 106 11.26 -12.95 -0.77
C ALA A 106 11.13 -14.43 -1.20
N ALA A 107 10.00 -15.09 -0.89
CA ALA A 107 9.70 -16.45 -1.33
C ALA A 107 8.82 -16.48 -2.61
N GLY A 108 9.08 -15.60 -3.57
CA GLY A 108 8.29 -15.47 -4.80
C GLY A 108 9.08 -15.72 -6.09
N GLY A 109 9.85 -16.80 -6.18
CA GLY A 109 10.56 -17.13 -7.42
C GLY A 109 11.02 -18.58 -7.50
N ASN A 110 10.12 -19.48 -7.91
CA ASN A 110 10.41 -20.72 -8.62
C ASN A 110 11.78 -21.36 -8.32
N SER A 111 12.00 -21.78 -7.07
CA SER A 111 12.93 -22.89 -6.87
C SER A 111 12.22 -24.11 -7.43
N CYS A 112 12.70 -24.58 -8.59
CA CYS A 112 12.54 -25.97 -9.00
C CYS A 112 13.21 -26.89 -7.95
N CYS A 113 12.69 -26.92 -6.72
CA CYS A 113 12.92 -27.99 -5.76
C CYS A 113 11.71 -28.92 -5.86
N CYS A 114 11.52 -29.54 -7.03
CA CYS A 114 10.89 -30.84 -7.05
C CYS A 114 11.87 -31.83 -6.41
N PRO A 115 11.51 -32.49 -5.29
CA PRO A 115 12.14 -33.75 -4.96
C PRO A 115 11.65 -34.78 -6.00
N CYS A 116 12.59 -35.46 -6.67
CA CYS A 116 12.41 -36.53 -7.66
C CYS A 116 12.29 -36.16 -9.16
N CYS A 117 13.09 -36.92 -9.95
CA CYS A 117 13.07 -37.16 -11.40
C CYS A 117 13.78 -36.18 -12.34
N CYS A 118 15.09 -36.38 -12.57
CA CYS A 118 15.59 -37.06 -13.78
C CYS A 118 17.13 -37.15 -13.78
N CYS A 119 17.66 -38.37 -13.66
CA CYS A 119 18.97 -38.72 -14.20
C CYS A 119 18.81 -38.96 -15.71
N THR A 120 19.57 -38.24 -16.54
CA THR A 120 20.39 -38.86 -17.59
C THR A 120 21.53 -37.93 -17.99
#